data_AF-A0A521X0H1-F1
#
_entry.id   AF-A0A521X0H1-F1
#
_cell.length_a   1.000
_cell.length_b   1.000
_cell.length_c   1.000
_cell.angle_alpha   90.00
_cell.angle_beta   90.00
_cell.angle_gamma   90.00
#
_symmetry.space_group_name_H-M   'P 1'
#
loop_
_entity.id
_entity.type
_entity.pdbx_description
1 polymer ?
#
loop_
_entity_poly.entity_id
_entity_poly.type
_entity_poly.pdbx_seq_one_letter_code
_entity_poly.pdbx_strand_id
1 'polypeptide(L)'
;MNLIKQAVLTFSMAISFGASTVALAEDAKANEVIAHIEEAIAEINKHDFNAAYIHEKAARSASDEIVGNEATVKQGLDSLIKAQIIGKSADEPKAIAELNKALSIYKSI
;
A
#
# COMPACT_ATOMS: atom_id res chain seq x y z
N MET A 1 -23.62 -22.45 -18.29
CA MET A 1 -23.15 -21.10 -18.69
C MET A 1 -23.51 -20.17 -17.55
N ASN A 2 -22.61 -19.78 -16.63
CA ASN A 2 -21.55 -18.78 -16.82
C ASN A 2 -20.45 -18.90 -15.72
N LEU A 3 -19.86 -20.08 -15.54
CA LEU A 3 -18.94 -20.35 -14.42
C LEU A 3 -17.50 -19.87 -14.59
N ILE A 4 -17.09 -19.29 -15.72
CA ILE A 4 -15.68 -18.96 -15.95
C ILE A 4 -15.57 -17.72 -16.83
N LYS A 5 -15.88 -16.54 -16.30
CA LYS A 5 -15.46 -15.29 -16.95
C LYS A 5 -14.21 -14.77 -16.25
N GLN A 6 -13.09 -15.32 -16.74
CA GLN A 6 -11.79 -14.66 -16.88
C GLN A 6 -11.05 -14.29 -15.59
N ALA A 7 -10.65 -15.30 -14.81
CA ALA A 7 -9.43 -15.22 -14.02
C ALA A 7 -8.23 -15.58 -14.92
N VAL A 8 -7.71 -14.61 -15.67
CA VAL A 8 -6.40 -14.70 -16.32
C VAL A 8 -5.72 -13.35 -16.15
N LEU A 9 -5.24 -13.08 -14.94
CA LEU A 9 -4.26 -12.04 -14.69
C LEU A 9 -2.89 -12.72 -14.68
N THR A 10 -2.36 -13.01 -15.87
CA THR A 10 -1.02 -13.57 -16.01
C THR A 10 0.00 -12.46 -15.81
N PHE A 11 0.42 -12.25 -14.57
CA PHE A 11 1.50 -11.33 -14.22
C PHE A 11 2.84 -12.04 -14.39
N SER A 12 3.34 -12.09 -15.62
CA SER A 12 4.70 -12.56 -15.92
C SER A 12 5.66 -11.38 -15.96
N MET A 13 6.19 -10.97 -14.81
CA MET A 13 7.36 -10.09 -14.73
C MET A 13 8.62 -10.96 -14.56
N ALA A 14 9.35 -11.15 -15.66
CA ALA A 14 10.73 -11.61 -15.60
C ALA A 14 11.61 -10.40 -15.26
N ILE A 15 12.04 -10.29 -14.00
CA ILE A 15 12.96 -9.24 -13.56
C ILE A 15 14.39 -9.76 -13.70
N SER A 16 15.13 -9.20 -14.66
CA SER A 16 16.57 -9.37 -14.78
C SER A 16 17.24 -8.54 -13.68
N PHE A 17 17.74 -9.22 -12.64
CA PHE A 17 18.46 -8.60 -11.53
C PHE A 17 19.85 -8.13 -11.97
N GLY A 18 20.03 -6.82 -12.04
CA GLY A 18 21.31 -6.21 -12.39
C GLY A 18 21.41 -4.74 -12.00
N ALA A 19 21.15 -4.37 -10.74
CA ALA A 19 21.60 -3.09 -10.17
C ALA A 19 21.51 -3.07 -8.64
N SER A 20 22.60 -2.67 -7.99
CA SER A 20 22.71 -2.04 -6.66
C SER A 20 21.87 -2.61 -5.50
N THR A 21 22.55 -3.24 -4.53
CA THR A 21 21.98 -3.79 -3.28
C THR A 21 21.25 -2.78 -2.40
N VAL A 22 21.42 -1.46 -2.61
CA VAL A 22 20.73 -0.39 -1.88
C VAL A 22 19.36 -0.11 -2.49
N ALA A 23 19.29 0.08 -3.82
CA ALA A 23 18.02 0.24 -4.54
C ALA A 23 17.10 -0.97 -4.34
N LEU A 24 17.66 -2.19 -4.28
CA LEU A 24 16.89 -3.40 -3.99
C LEU A 24 16.29 -3.46 -2.57
N ALA A 25 16.93 -2.82 -1.58
CA ALA A 25 16.44 -2.79 -0.21
C ALA A 25 15.37 -1.69 -0.01
N GLU A 26 15.57 -0.53 -0.64
CA GLU A 26 14.59 0.56 -0.68
C GLU A 26 13.29 0.10 -1.38
N ASP A 27 13.43 -0.56 -2.54
CA ASP A 27 12.33 -1.12 -3.32
C ASP A 27 11.63 -2.26 -2.57
N ALA A 28 12.36 -3.12 -1.84
CA ALA A 28 11.76 -4.17 -1.02
C ALA A 28 10.85 -3.61 0.09
N LYS A 29 11.25 -2.52 0.76
CA LYS A 29 10.46 -1.89 1.82
C LYS A 29 9.30 -1.07 1.27
N ALA A 30 9.50 -0.35 0.17
CA ALA A 30 8.40 0.32 -0.53
C ALA A 30 7.32 -0.69 -0.97
N ASN A 31 7.71 -1.86 -1.49
CA ASN A 31 6.79 -2.94 -1.85
C ASN A 31 6.06 -3.53 -0.65
N GLU A 32 6.71 -3.67 0.51
CA GLU A 32 6.06 -4.11 1.76
C GLU A 32 4.98 -3.11 2.22
N VAL A 33 5.28 -1.81 2.14
CA VAL A 33 4.29 -0.75 2.42
C VAL A 33 3.12 -0.81 1.45
N ILE A 34 3.38 -0.96 0.15
CA ILE A 34 2.34 -1.08 -0.89
C ILE A 34 1.42 -2.26 -0.60
N ALA A 35 1.99 -3.43 -0.30
CA ALA A 35 1.21 -4.64 -0.01
C ALA A 35 0.27 -4.43 1.20
N HIS A 36 0.77 -3.81 2.27
CA HIS A 36 -0.07 -3.48 3.43
C HIS A 36 -1.17 -2.45 3.11
N ILE A 37 -0.91 -1.47 2.24
CA ILE A 37 -1.95 -0.52 1.80
C ILE A 37 -3.03 -1.21 0.97
N GLU A 38 -2.65 -2.13 0.07
CA GLU A 38 -3.60 -2.89 -0.75
C GLU A 38 -4.49 -3.80 0.10
N GLU A 39 -3.92 -4.46 1.12
CA GLU A 39 -4.70 -5.24 2.10
C GLU A 39 -5.63 -4.35 2.93
N ALA A 40 -5.17 -3.18 3.39
CA ALA A 40 -6.02 -2.24 4.12
C ALA A 40 -7.25 -1.80 3.29
N ILE A 41 -7.07 -1.51 2.00
CA ILE A 41 -8.17 -1.21 1.08
C ILE A 41 -9.10 -2.42 0.94
N ALA A 42 -8.56 -3.63 0.82
CA ALA A 42 -9.35 -4.86 0.72
C ALA A 42 -10.21 -5.09 1.97
N GLU A 43 -9.68 -4.83 3.16
CA GLU A 43 -10.42 -4.96 4.43
C GLU A 43 -11.48 -3.86 4.61
N ILE A 44 -11.21 -2.61 4.21
CA ILE A 44 -12.24 -1.56 4.21
C ILE A 44 -13.40 -1.94 3.28
N ASN A 45 -13.12 -2.52 2.11
CA ASN A 45 -14.15 -3.00 1.19
C ASN A 45 -14.98 -4.18 1.75
N LYS A 46 -14.47 -4.88 2.77
CA LYS A 46 -15.20 -5.90 3.55
C LYS A 46 -15.91 -5.31 4.77
N HIS A 47 -15.83 -3.99 4.98
CA HIS A 47 -16.27 -3.27 6.18
C HIS A 47 -15.53 -3.69 7.47
N ASP A 48 -14.36 -4.32 7.36
CA ASP A 48 -13.52 -4.70 8.50
C ASP A 48 -12.46 -3.63 8.78
N PHE A 49 -12.90 -2.55 9.43
CA PHE A 49 -12.01 -1.44 9.79
C PHE A 49 -10.97 -1.82 10.84
N ASN A 50 -11.21 -2.86 11.63
CA ASN A 50 -10.23 -3.34 12.61
C ASN A 50 -9.08 -4.04 11.90
N ALA A 51 -9.38 -4.91 10.94
CA ALA A 51 -8.37 -5.55 10.11
C ALA A 51 -7.63 -4.51 9.24
N ALA A 52 -8.35 -3.56 8.64
CA ALA A 52 -7.74 -2.47 7.89
C ALA A 52 -6.73 -1.68 8.74
N TYR A 53 -7.09 -1.34 9.98
CA TYR A 53 -6.21 -0.61 10.90
C TYR A 53 -4.91 -1.37 11.22
N ILE A 54 -4.97 -2.70 11.31
CA ILE A 54 -3.77 -3.54 11.51
C ILE A 54 -2.82 -3.39 10.32
N HIS A 55 -3.35 -3.49 9.10
CA HIS A 55 -2.56 -3.33 7.88
C HIS A 55 -2.02 -1.91 7.72
N GLU A 56 -2.81 -0.87 8.01
CA GLU A 56 -2.31 0.50 7.99
C GLU A 56 -1.18 0.70 9.02
N LYS A 57 -1.28 0.12 10.22
CA LYS A 57 -0.20 0.18 11.21
C LYS A 57 1.07 -0.52 10.71
N ALA A 58 0.93 -1.68 10.08
CA ALA A 58 2.07 -2.39 9.48
C ALA A 58 2.71 -1.59 8.34
N ALA A 59 1.91 -0.94 7.49
CA ALA A 59 2.40 -0.03 6.45
C ALA A 59 3.23 1.13 7.04
N ARG A 60 2.80 1.70 8.18
CA ARG A 60 3.59 2.74 8.88
C ARG A 60 4.94 2.21 9.34
N SER A 61 4.93 1.08 10.03
CA SER A 61 6.16 0.46 10.52
C SER A 61 7.14 0.12 9.39
N ALA A 62 6.65 -0.44 8.29
CA ALA A 62 7.47 -0.70 7.11
C ALA A 62 7.99 0.59 6.45
N SER A 63 7.20 1.67 6.46
CA SER A 63 7.61 2.97 5.90
C SER A 63 8.73 3.65 6.68
N ASP A 64 8.81 3.42 8.00
CA ASP A 64 9.90 3.93 8.85
C ASP A 64 11.26 3.26 8.53
N GLU A 65 11.22 2.10 7.86
CA GLU A 65 12.41 1.34 7.44
C GLU A 65 12.86 1.69 6.01
N ILE A 66 12.11 2.52 5.28
CA ILE A 66 12.55 3.03 3.98
C ILE A 66 13.65 4.06 4.20
N VAL A 67 14.85 3.72 3.75
CA VAL A 67 15.99 4.63 3.69
C VAL A 67 15.96 5.35 2.34
N GLY A 68 16.39 6.62 2.30
CA GLY A 68 16.24 7.45 1.11
C GLY A 68 14.78 7.88 0.86
N ASN A 69 14.58 8.92 0.04
CA ASN A 69 13.24 9.44 -0.30
C ASN A 69 12.42 9.97 0.90
N GLU A 70 13.05 10.55 1.92
CA GLU A 70 12.39 10.93 3.18
C GLU A 70 11.20 11.88 2.96
N ALA A 71 11.32 12.80 2.00
CA ALA A 71 10.24 13.71 1.64
C ALA A 71 9.03 12.95 1.05
N THR A 72 9.27 11.98 0.17
CA THR A 72 8.25 11.15 -0.47
C THR A 72 7.60 10.21 0.55
N VAL A 73 8.41 9.53 1.38
CA VAL A 73 7.94 8.66 2.47
C VAL A 73 7.05 9.44 3.42
N LYS A 74 7.44 10.66 3.81
CA LYS A 74 6.63 11.53 4.67
C LYS A 74 5.29 11.92 4.02
N GLN A 75 5.27 12.23 2.73
CA GLN A 75 4.03 12.53 2.01
C GLN A 75 3.08 11.32 1.93
N GLY A 76 3.63 10.12 1.71
CA GLY A 76 2.89 8.86 1.74
C GLY A 76 2.30 8.60 3.11
N LEU A 77 3.11 8.75 4.16
CA LEU A 77 2.72 8.56 5.55
C LEU A 77 1.63 9.54 5.99
N ASP A 78 1.71 10.81 5.58
CA ASP A 78 0.68 11.81 5.87
C ASP A 78 -0.68 11.40 5.29
N SER A 79 -0.68 10.85 4.07
CA SER A 79 -1.92 10.36 3.42
C SER A 79 -2.44 9.11 4.13
N LEU A 80 -1.57 8.21 4.55
CA LEU A 80 -1.93 7.01 5.31
C LEU A 80 -2.52 7.33 6.70
N ILE A 81 -1.97 8.33 7.40
CA ILE A 81 -2.51 8.81 8.68
C ILE A 81 -3.88 9.46 8.48
N LYS A 82 -4.08 10.19 7.39
CA LYS A 82 -5.41 10.75 7.06
C LYS A 82 -6.44 9.66 6.82
N ALA A 83 -6.07 8.60 6.09
CA ALA A 83 -6.94 7.44 5.91
C ALA A 83 -7.35 6.84 7.26
N GLN A 84 -6.40 6.62 8.17
CA GLN A 84 -6.66 6.16 9.55
C GLN A 84 -7.66 7.04 10.31
N ILE A 85 -7.52 8.37 10.21
CA ILE A 85 -8.42 9.32 10.89
C ILE A 85 -9.83 9.26 10.29
N ILE A 86 -9.93 9.17 8.97
CA ILE A 86 -11.21 9.10 8.25
C ILE A 86 -11.90 7.75 8.49
N GLY A 87 -11.14 6.65 8.49
CA GLY A 87 -11.64 5.29 8.77
C GLY A 87 -12.32 5.17 10.14
N LYS A 88 -11.86 5.92 11.14
CA LYS A 88 -12.55 6.02 12.45
C LYS A 88 -13.94 6.63 12.39
N SER A 89 -14.22 7.42 11.34
CA SER A 89 -15.54 8.01 11.08
C SER A 89 -16.38 7.16 10.13
N ALA A 90 -15.90 5.97 9.73
CA ALA A 90 -16.52 5.05 8.78
C ALA A 90 -16.85 5.66 7.41
N ASP A 91 -16.13 6.71 6.98
CA ASP A 91 -16.26 7.29 5.64
C ASP A 91 -15.33 6.55 4.65
N GLU A 92 -15.77 5.36 4.24
CA GLU A 92 -15.00 4.43 3.41
C GLU A 92 -14.48 5.05 2.10
N PRO A 93 -15.29 5.78 1.30
CA PRO A 93 -14.82 6.33 0.04
C PRO A 93 -13.67 7.32 0.24
N LYS A 94 -13.73 8.13 1.30
CA LYS A 94 -12.66 9.08 1.61
C LYS A 94 -11.43 8.39 2.19
N ALA A 95 -11.59 7.36 3.02
CA ALA A 95 -10.47 6.58 3.53
C ALA A 95 -9.72 5.89 2.38
N ILE A 96 -10.44 5.23 1.48
CA ILE A 96 -9.88 4.58 0.29
C ILE A 96 -9.20 5.61 -0.64
N ALA A 97 -9.75 6.82 -0.78
CA ALA A 97 -9.13 7.87 -1.59
C ALA A 97 -7.74 8.28 -1.04
N GLU A 98 -7.62 8.46 0.27
CA GLU A 98 -6.33 8.78 0.90
C GLU A 98 -5.35 7.57 0.86
N LEU A 99 -5.84 6.33 1.00
CA LEU A 99 -5.01 5.13 0.82
C LEU A 99 -4.49 5.00 -0.62
N ASN A 100 -5.32 5.25 -1.62
CA ASN A 100 -4.88 5.25 -3.02
C ASN A 100 -3.86 6.35 -3.31
N LYS A 101 -3.99 7.51 -2.64
CA LYS A 101 -2.98 8.56 -2.72
C LYS A 101 -1.66 8.10 -2.10
N ALA A 102 -1.68 7.50 -0.92
CA ALA A 102 -0.49 6.92 -0.30
C ALA A 102 0.16 5.87 -1.21
N LEU A 103 -0.65 4.96 -1.76
CA LEU A 103 -0.23 3.92 -2.70
C LEU A 103 0.48 4.51 -3.93
N SER A 104 -0.08 5.56 -4.54
CA SER A 104 0.55 6.23 -5.68
C SER A 104 1.90 6.86 -5.32
N ILE A 105 2.07 7.33 -4.09
CA ILE A 105 3.33 7.94 -3.63
C ILE A 105 4.38 6.85 -3.40
N TYR A 106 4.04 5.77 -2.70
CA TYR A 106 4.98 4.67 -2.45
C TYR A 106 5.35 3.92 -3.74
N LYS A 107 4.46 3.84 -4.74
CA LYS A 107 4.77 3.28 -6.08
C LYS A 107 5.72 4.16 -6.91
N SER A 108 6.06 5.37 -6.43
CA SER A 108 7.02 6.27 -7.09
C SER A 108 8.42 6.23 -6.48
N ILE A 109 8.60 5.47 -5.40
CA ILE A 109 9.89 5.12 -4.79
C ILE A 109 10.40 3.88 -5.52
#